data_AF-A0A080ZNK9-F1
#
_entry.id   AF-A0A080ZNK9-F1
#
_cell.length_a   1.000
_cell.length_b   1.000
_cell.length_c   1.000
_cell.angle_alpha   90.00
_cell.angle_beta   90.00
_cell.angle_gamma   90.00
#
_symmetry.space_group_name_H-M   'P 1'
#
loop_
_entity.id
_entity.type
_entity.pdbx_description
1 polymer ?
#
loop_
_entity_poly.entity_id
_entity_poly.type
_entity_poly.pdbx_seq_one_letter_code
_entity_poly.pdbx_strand_id
1 'polypeptide(L)'
;MNFRFDVTQRCYSLDSCYAGKASYASWLALKESTRIAFYTANQCQGEHVTVSTAPRGSLKFAEVGFDKSVYSFMLLETGAYPISGFLDICHGNENTRLNTTNSTESGLLADGSDLMIATFDTSEDAGDN
;
A
#
# COMPACT_ATOMS: atom_id res chain seq x y z
N MET A 1 -3.70 2.01 10.44
CA MET A 1 -3.54 0.53 10.49
C MET A 1 -2.39 0.16 9.58
N ASN A 2 -1.49 -0.72 10.01
CA ASN A 2 -0.31 -1.08 9.23
C ASN A 2 -0.49 -2.46 8.58
N PHE A 3 -0.05 -2.58 7.33
CA PHE A 3 -0.18 -3.78 6.53
C PHE A 3 1.18 -4.27 6.05
N ARG A 4 1.43 -5.58 6.11
CA ARG A 4 2.64 -6.23 5.59
C ARG A 4 2.36 -6.85 4.23
N PHE A 5 3.28 -6.66 3.30
CA PHE A 5 3.21 -7.20 1.95
C PHE A 5 4.51 -7.92 1.62
N ASP A 6 4.39 -9.17 1.19
CA ASP A 6 5.49 -10.10 0.92
C ASP A 6 5.49 -10.60 -0.55
N VAL A 7 4.51 -10.18 -1.36
CA VAL A 7 4.34 -10.67 -2.74
C VAL A 7 4.35 -9.54 -3.77
N THR A 8 5.26 -9.61 -4.74
CA THR A 8 5.27 -8.74 -5.94
C THR A 8 4.26 -9.26 -6.98
N GLN A 9 3.85 -8.37 -7.89
CA GLN A 9 2.90 -8.65 -8.96
C GLN A 9 1.55 -9.20 -8.45
N ARG A 10 1.18 -8.93 -7.20
CA ARG A 10 -0.13 -9.20 -6.64
C ARG A 10 -0.93 -7.91 -6.62
N CYS A 11 -2.17 -7.97 -7.08
CA CYS A 11 -3.06 -6.84 -6.95
C CYS A 11 -3.72 -6.83 -5.57
N TYR A 12 -3.51 -5.76 -4.82
CA TYR A 12 -4.08 -5.55 -3.51
C TYR A 12 -5.29 -4.63 -3.63
N SER A 13 -6.48 -5.13 -3.30
CA SER A 13 -7.72 -4.35 -3.29
C SER A 13 -7.90 -3.61 -1.97
N LEU A 14 -8.34 -2.37 -2.08
CA LEU A 14 -8.75 -1.49 -0.98
C LEU A 14 -10.27 -1.47 -0.78
N ASP A 15 -11.04 -2.19 -1.61
CA ASP A 15 -12.51 -2.15 -1.69
C ASP A 15 -13.22 -2.20 -0.33
N SER A 16 -12.82 -3.13 0.53
CA SER A 16 -13.56 -3.39 1.76
C SER A 16 -13.39 -2.34 2.86
N CYS A 17 -12.45 -1.40 2.72
CA CYS A 17 -12.12 -0.47 3.83
C CYS A 17 -11.69 0.93 3.39
N TYR A 18 -10.99 1.09 2.27
CA TYR A 18 -10.43 2.37 1.83
C TYR A 18 -10.83 2.79 0.42
N ALA A 19 -11.60 1.97 -0.31
CA ALA A 19 -12.06 2.33 -1.65
C ALA A 19 -12.84 3.64 -1.65
N GLY A 20 -12.43 4.53 -2.55
CA GLY A 20 -13.04 5.84 -2.70
C GLY A 20 -12.88 6.75 -1.47
N LYS A 21 -11.97 6.40 -0.54
CA LYS A 21 -11.79 7.09 0.75
C LYS A 21 -10.33 7.36 1.09
N ALA A 22 -9.40 6.59 0.53
CA ALA A 22 -7.98 6.78 0.77
C ALA A 22 -7.54 8.16 0.25
N SER A 23 -6.96 8.97 1.15
CA SER A 23 -6.38 10.28 0.81
C SER A 23 -4.86 10.28 0.99
N TYR A 24 -4.32 9.31 1.73
CA TYR A 24 -2.90 9.21 2.03
C TYR A 24 -2.43 7.76 2.07
N ALA A 25 -1.19 7.54 1.61
CA ALA A 25 -0.46 6.30 1.83
C ALA A 25 0.97 6.59 2.28
N SER A 26 1.48 5.80 3.22
CA SER A 26 2.90 5.77 3.58
C SER A 26 3.43 4.36 3.58
N TRP A 27 4.73 4.21 3.36
CA TRP A 27 5.39 2.91 3.36
C TRP A 27 6.78 2.97 3.97
N LEU A 28 7.18 1.80 4.47
CA LEU A 28 8.46 1.50 5.07
C LEU A 28 8.99 0.18 4.52
N ALA A 29 10.31 0.03 4.57
CA ALA A 29 11.03 -1.15 4.12
C ALA A 29 10.65 -1.63 2.70
N LEU A 30 10.42 -0.71 1.77
CA LEU A 30 10.23 -1.07 0.37
C LEU A 30 11.52 -1.72 -0.16
N LYS A 31 11.44 -2.98 -0.57
CA LYS A 31 12.59 -3.71 -1.12
C LYS A 31 13.15 -3.00 -2.35
N GLU A 32 14.48 -2.92 -2.43
CA GLU A 32 15.16 -2.38 -3.61
C GLU A 32 14.68 -3.08 -4.89
N SER A 33 14.56 -2.32 -5.98
CA SER A 33 13.98 -2.75 -7.27
C SER A 33 12.45 -2.98 -7.28
N THR A 34 11.74 -2.74 -6.18
CA THR A 34 10.27 -2.74 -6.16
C THR A 34 9.73 -1.32 -6.33
N ARG A 35 8.64 -1.16 -7.10
CA ARG A 35 7.88 0.09 -7.23
C ARG A 35 6.45 -0.13 -6.75
N ILE A 36 5.75 0.95 -6.45
CA ILE A 36 4.35 0.89 -6.03
C ILE A 36 3.51 1.55 -7.10
N ALA A 37 2.51 0.84 -7.63
CA ALA A 37 1.53 1.42 -8.54
C ALA A 37 0.16 1.47 -7.84
N PHE A 38 -0.41 2.67 -7.76
CA PHE A 38 -1.77 2.89 -7.25
C PHE A 38 -2.72 3.08 -8.44
N TYR A 39 -3.88 2.43 -8.38
CA TYR A 39 -4.84 2.35 -9.47
C TYR A 39 -6.19 2.95 -9.07
N THR A 40 -6.81 3.64 -10.02
CA THR A 40 -8.14 4.26 -9.87
C THR A 40 -9.30 3.30 -10.02
N ALA A 41 -9.03 2.05 -10.42
CA ALA A 41 -10.05 1.01 -10.51
C ALA A 41 -9.61 -0.24 -9.75
N ASN A 42 -10.56 -1.16 -9.60
CA ASN A 42 -10.32 -2.47 -9.03
C ASN A 42 -9.46 -3.34 -9.93
N GLN A 43 -8.89 -4.39 -9.34
CA GLN A 43 -8.10 -5.39 -10.07
C GLN A 43 -6.88 -4.79 -10.81
N CYS A 44 -6.34 -3.68 -10.29
CA CYS A 44 -5.16 -3.00 -10.81
C CYS A 44 -5.32 -2.60 -12.28
N GLN A 45 -6.47 -1.97 -12.55
CA GLN A 45 -6.89 -1.46 -13.86
C GLN A 45 -7.07 0.06 -13.81
N GLY A 46 -7.34 0.66 -14.97
CA GLY A 46 -7.64 2.08 -15.09
C GLY A 46 -6.39 2.97 -15.05
N GLU A 47 -6.59 4.24 -14.74
CA GLU A 47 -5.49 5.19 -14.56
C GLU A 47 -4.67 4.81 -13.33
N HIS A 48 -3.35 4.96 -13.44
CA HIS A 48 -2.43 4.60 -12.36
C HIS A 48 -1.31 5.61 -12.21
N VAL A 49 -0.82 5.72 -10.98
CA VAL A 49 0.39 6.47 -10.65
C VAL A 49 1.40 5.51 -10.05
N THR A 50 2.65 5.59 -10.52
CA THR A 50 3.75 4.79 -9.98
C THR A 50 4.65 5.68 -9.11
N VAL A 51 4.89 5.26 -7.88
CA VAL A 51 5.82 5.94 -6.97
C VAL A 51 7.10 5.13 -6.73
N SER A 52 8.13 5.85 -6.30
CA SER A 52 9.54 5.49 -6.38
C SER A 52 9.96 4.31 -5.50
N THR A 53 11.16 3.79 -5.79
CA THR A 53 11.86 2.66 -5.16
C THR A 53 12.48 3.00 -3.79
N ALA A 54 12.13 4.14 -3.21
CA ALA A 54 12.71 4.55 -1.94
C ALA A 54 12.20 3.62 -0.82
N PRO A 55 13.09 3.11 0.06
CA PRO A 55 12.70 2.18 1.12
C PRO A 55 11.69 2.78 2.10
N ARG A 56 11.60 4.12 2.17
CA ARG A 56 10.61 4.85 2.97
C ARG A 56 10.02 5.96 2.11
N GLY A 57 8.73 6.21 2.25
CA GLY A 57 8.08 7.31 1.54
C GLY A 57 6.63 7.47 1.94
N SER A 58 6.04 8.53 1.42
CA SER A 58 4.62 8.82 1.55
C SER A 58 4.11 9.50 0.29
N LEU A 59 2.79 9.42 0.11
CA LEU A 59 2.07 10.01 -0.99
C LEU A 59 0.73 10.53 -0.49
N LYS A 60 0.50 11.83 -0.67
CA LYS A 60 -0.84 12.41 -0.62
C LYS A 60 -1.49 12.21 -1.98
N PHE A 61 -2.62 11.51 -2.04
CA PHE A 61 -3.23 11.20 -3.33
C PHE A 61 -3.74 12.45 -4.04
N ALA A 62 -4.10 13.51 -3.30
CA ALA A 62 -4.45 14.81 -3.87
C ALA A 62 -3.33 15.42 -4.74
N GLU A 63 -2.06 15.24 -4.37
CA GLU A 63 -0.91 15.80 -5.10
C GLU A 63 -0.72 15.17 -6.48
N VAL A 64 -1.28 13.98 -6.69
CA VAL A 64 -1.24 13.24 -7.95
C VAL A 64 -2.62 13.11 -8.61
N GLY A 65 -3.62 13.84 -8.11
CA GLY A 65 -4.98 13.85 -8.66
C GLY A 65 -5.80 12.58 -8.39
N PHE A 66 -5.39 11.77 -7.41
CA PHE A 66 -6.03 10.48 -7.07
C PHE A 66 -6.76 10.53 -5.70
N ASP A 67 -7.04 11.73 -5.17
CA ASP A 67 -7.69 11.88 -3.87
C ASP A 67 -9.03 11.13 -3.85
N LYS A 68 -9.20 10.25 -2.86
CA LYS A 68 -10.42 9.46 -2.68
C LYS A 68 -10.82 8.70 -3.95
N SER A 69 -9.86 8.34 -4.79
CA SER A 69 -10.11 7.62 -6.04
C SER A 69 -9.21 6.40 -6.21
N VAL A 70 -8.42 6.03 -5.19
CA VAL A 70 -7.62 4.80 -5.22
C VAL A 70 -8.46 3.63 -4.75
N TYR A 71 -8.45 2.56 -5.54
CA TYR A 71 -9.22 1.34 -5.29
C TYR A 71 -8.34 0.09 -5.19
N SER A 72 -7.18 0.08 -5.85
CA SER A 72 -6.23 -1.02 -5.73
C SER A 72 -4.80 -0.55 -5.92
N PHE A 73 -3.83 -1.37 -5.51
CA PHE A 73 -2.42 -1.10 -5.71
C PHE A 73 -1.62 -2.38 -5.97
N MET A 74 -0.42 -2.25 -6.52
CA MET A 74 0.47 -3.37 -6.82
C MET A 74 1.92 -3.04 -6.53
N LEU A 75 2.63 -4.03 -5.99
CA LEU A 75 4.10 -4.00 -5.91
C LEU A 75 4.68 -4.52 -7.23
N LEU A 76 5.33 -3.65 -7.99
CA LEU A 76 5.92 -3.96 -9.29
C LEU A 76 7.40 -4.28 -9.15
N GLU A 77 7.82 -5.41 -9.72
CA GLU A 77 9.24 -5.80 -9.83
C GLU A 77 9.65 -6.02 -11.29
N THR A 78 8.91 -6.86 -12.01
CA THR A 78 9.25 -7.29 -13.37
C THR A 78 8.32 -6.77 -14.49
N GLY A 79 7.05 -6.47 -14.20
CA GLY A 79 6.05 -6.08 -15.20
C GLY A 79 4.88 -5.26 -14.62
N ALA A 80 3.89 -4.97 -15.45
CA ALA A 80 2.72 -4.12 -15.13
C ALA A 80 1.42 -4.90 -14.86
N TYR A 81 1.47 -6.23 -14.83
CA TYR A 81 0.28 -7.09 -14.75
C TYR A 81 0.27 -7.93 -13.49
N PRO A 82 -0.88 -8.10 -12.82
CA PRO A 82 -0.97 -8.90 -11.62
C PRO A 82 -0.97 -10.40 -11.95
N ILE A 83 0.20 -11.02 -11.94
CA ILE A 83 0.36 -12.47 -12.18
C ILE A 83 0.24 -13.30 -10.90
N SER A 84 0.37 -12.67 -9.72
CA SER A 84 0.36 -13.31 -8.40
C SER A 84 -1.03 -13.28 -7.72
N GLY A 85 -2.08 -13.02 -8.50
CA GLY A 85 -3.48 -13.01 -8.06
C GLY A 85 -3.96 -11.70 -7.43
N PHE A 86 -5.11 -11.77 -6.77
CA PHE A 86 -5.81 -10.65 -6.15
C PHE A 86 -6.02 -10.91 -4.65
N LEU A 87 -5.82 -9.90 -3.81
CA LEU A 87 -6.04 -9.98 -2.36
C LEU A 87 -6.70 -8.70 -1.86
N ASP A 88 -7.83 -8.80 -1.17
CA ASP A 88 -8.40 -7.67 -0.43
C ASP A 88 -7.62 -7.49 0.88
N ILE A 89 -7.06 -6.30 1.16
CA ILE A 89 -6.20 -6.11 2.35
C ILE A 89 -6.99 -6.06 3.67
N CYS A 90 -8.31 -5.94 3.58
CA CYS A 90 -9.19 -5.77 4.72
C CYS A 90 -10.03 -7.01 5.04
N HIS A 91 -10.16 -7.94 4.11
CA HIS A 91 -10.64 -9.29 4.39
C HIS A 91 -9.54 -10.34 4.24
N GLY A 92 -8.37 -9.94 3.75
CA GLY A 92 -7.16 -10.75 3.68
C GLY A 92 -6.72 -11.19 5.07
N ASN A 93 -6.28 -12.46 5.11
CA ASN A 93 -5.67 -13.17 6.22
C ASN A 93 -4.96 -12.28 7.26
N GLU A 94 -5.17 -12.63 8.53
CA GLU A 94 -4.62 -12.03 9.76
C GLU A 94 -3.11 -11.70 9.70
N ASN A 95 -2.35 -12.41 8.87
CA ASN A 95 -0.91 -12.20 8.68
C ASN A 95 -0.55 -10.89 7.96
N THR A 96 -1.45 -10.33 7.15
CA THR A 96 -1.22 -9.03 6.48
C THR A 96 -1.50 -7.86 7.40
N ARG A 97 -2.23 -8.06 8.51
CA ARG A 97 -2.64 -7.00 9.44
C ARG A 97 -1.74 -6.99 10.67
N LEU A 98 -1.01 -5.90 10.89
CA LEU A 98 -0.29 -5.71 12.13
C LEU A 98 -1.26 -5.18 13.19
N ASN A 99 -1.59 -6.02 14.17
CA ASN A 99 -2.38 -5.66 15.33
C ASN A 99 -1.48 -4.93 16.34
N THR A 100 -1.13 -3.67 16.08
CA THR A 100 -0.37 -2.85 17.04
C THR A 100 -1.28 -2.37 18.16
N THR A 101 -1.59 -3.27 19.10
CA THR A 101 -1.96 -2.85 20.45
C THR A 101 -0.66 -2.53 21.16
N ASN A 102 -0.30 -1.24 21.22
CA ASN A 102 0.63 -0.70 22.21
C ASN A 102 2.14 -1.00 22.00
N SER A 103 2.76 -0.54 20.90
CA SER A 103 4.23 -0.54 20.81
C SER A 103 4.72 0.69 20.05
N THR A 104 5.53 1.47 20.76
CA THR A 104 6.42 2.54 20.31
C THR A 104 6.96 2.28 18.90
N GLU A 105 7.12 3.34 18.10
CA GLU A 105 7.61 3.37 16.70
C GLU A 105 8.87 2.52 16.39
N SER A 106 9.57 2.00 17.40
CA SER A 106 10.72 1.10 17.28
C SER A 106 10.39 -0.37 16.93
N GLY A 107 9.11 -0.75 16.77
CA GLY A 107 8.69 -2.15 16.61
C GLY A 107 8.42 -2.67 15.18
N LEU A 108 8.39 -1.80 14.17
CA LEU A 108 8.17 -2.20 12.76
C LEU A 108 9.49 -2.65 12.12
N LEU A 109 10.05 -3.74 12.62
CA LEU A 109 11.16 -4.40 11.92
C LEU A 109 10.55 -5.20 10.77
N ALA A 110 10.82 -4.76 9.54
CA ALA A 110 10.60 -5.63 8.39
C ALA A 110 11.42 -6.90 8.62
N ASP A 111 10.73 -8.04 8.68
CA ASP A 111 11.43 -9.32 8.62
C ASP A 111 12.03 -9.46 7.22
N GLY A 112 13.11 -10.24 7.05
CA GLY A 112 13.76 -10.40 5.74
C GLY A 112 12.84 -10.91 4.62
N SER A 113 11.64 -11.41 4.96
CA SER A 113 10.58 -11.80 4.03
C SER A 113 9.63 -10.68 3.60
N ASP A 114 9.60 -9.53 4.29
CA ASP A 114 8.72 -8.42 3.95
C ASP A 114 9.25 -7.63 2.76
N LEU A 115 8.38 -7.33 1.80
CA LEU A 115 8.68 -6.44 0.70
C LEU A 115 8.29 -4.99 0.99
N MET A 116 7.30 -4.79 1.86
CA MET A 116 6.79 -3.48 2.26
C MET A 116 5.95 -3.60 3.53
N ILE A 117 6.03 -2.56 4.37
CA ILE A 117 5.01 -2.24 5.36
C ILE A 117 4.32 -0.96 4.92
N ALA A 118 2.98 -0.94 4.78
CA ALA A 118 2.25 0.26 4.37
C ALA A 118 1.13 0.65 5.33
N THR A 119 0.81 1.93 5.34
CA THR A 119 -0.31 2.52 6.06
C THR A 119 -1.16 3.29 5.06
N PHE A 120 -2.47 3.16 5.18
CA PHE A 120 -3.45 3.93 4.41
C PHE A 120 -4.33 4.73 5.36
N ASP A 121 -4.57 6.00 5.02
CA ASP A 121 -5.43 6.89 5.80
C ASP A 121 -6.47 7.59 4.93
N THR A 122 -7.62 7.90 5.54
CA THR A 122 -8.74 8.60 4.89
C THR A 122 -8.73 10.11 5.13
N SER A 123 -7.89 10.58 6.05
CA SER A 123 -7.62 11.98 6.29
C SER A 123 -6.31 12.38 5.60
N GLU A 124 -6.29 13.59 5.03
CA GLU A 124 -5.04 14.19 4.51
C GLU A 124 -4.11 14.64 5.66
N ASP A 125 -4.64 14.64 6.88
CA ASP A 125 -3.99 15.01 8.14
C ASP A 125 -3.20 13.82 8.72
N ALA A 126 -2.31 13.26 7.89
CA ALA A 126 -1.31 12.32 8.37
C ALA A 126 -0.20 13.11 9.09
N GLY A 127 -0.52 13.59 10.30
CA GLY A 127 0.38 14.03 11.37
C GLY A 127 1.63 14.81 10.96
N ASP A 128 1.52 16.14 10.92
CA ASP A 128 2.63 17.03 11.27
C ASP A 128 2.72 17.06 12.80
N ASN A 129 3.68 16.34 13.38
CA ASN A 129 4.09 16.57 14.77
C ASN A 129 5.58 16.31 14.96
#